data_AF-A0A2P2C7L0-F1
#
_entry.id   AF-A0A2P2C7L0-F1
#
_cell.length_a   1.000
_cell.length_b   1.000
_cell.length_c   1.000
_cell.angle_alpha   90.00
_cell.angle_beta   90.00
_cell.angle_gamma   90.00
#
_symmetry.space_group_name_H-M   'P 1'
#
loop_
_entity.id
_entity.type
_entity.pdbx_description
1 polymer ?
#
loop_
_entity_poly.entity_id
_entity_poly.type
_entity_poly.pdbx_seq_one_letter_code
_entity_poly.pdbx_strand_id
1 'polypeptide(L)'
;MELPASSLQDLEPPSVDRSTTWGRRATLSLLLAFVVAGATGFLGVRESTEHTTAGGYTLELTYAQVARAGLDVPFEVTVRHPGGFAAPILLTVTGDYFDIFETQGFHPNPSAERRGSHTLYLEFDPPPDDTFVLSYDAYIQPSSQQGRDGHIGVVVDGREAAGLDFDTRLLP
;
A
#
# COMPACT_ATOMS: atom_id res chain seq x y z
N MET A 1 76.63 1.57 4.87
CA MET A 1 75.17 1.62 5.07
C MET A 1 74.58 0.79 3.95
N GLU A 2 74.29 -0.48 4.21
CA GLU A 2 73.69 -1.37 3.22
C GLU A 2 72.21 -1.02 3.07
N LEU A 3 71.76 -0.82 1.83
CA LEU A 3 70.34 -0.63 1.54
C LEU A 3 69.64 -2.00 1.63
N PRO A 4 68.47 -2.10 2.28
CA PRO A 4 67.75 -3.36 2.37
C PRO A 4 67.40 -3.89 0.97
N ALA A 5 67.60 -5.20 0.77
CA ALA A 5 67.47 -5.88 -0.53
C ALA A 5 66.03 -5.88 -1.09
N SER A 6 65.02 -5.64 -0.25
CA SER A 6 63.65 -5.44 -0.67
C SER A 6 62.83 -4.83 0.46
N SER A 7 61.94 -3.88 0.14
CA SER A 7 60.97 -3.33 1.08
C SER A 7 59.83 -4.31 1.43
N LEU A 8 59.82 -5.51 0.84
CA LEU A 8 58.76 -6.51 1.00
C LEU A 8 59.13 -7.65 1.98
N GLN A 9 60.34 -7.66 2.54
CA GLN A 9 60.82 -8.75 3.40
C GLN A 9 60.25 -8.74 4.82
N ASP A 10 59.75 -7.59 5.29
CA ASP A 10 59.13 -7.42 6.60
C ASP A 10 57.58 -7.46 6.55
N LEU A 11 57.00 -7.88 5.43
CA LEU A 11 55.54 -8.07 5.35
C LEU A 11 55.17 -9.42 5.95
N GLU A 12 54.64 -9.37 7.17
CA GLU A 12 54.04 -10.52 7.84
C GLU A 12 52.94 -11.11 6.92
N PRO A 13 52.97 -12.43 6.62
CA PRO A 13 51.98 -13.03 5.74
C PRO A 13 50.59 -12.82 6.36
N PRO A 14 49.58 -12.36 5.58
CA PRO A 14 48.28 -12.08 6.13
C PRO A 14 47.72 -13.33 6.80
N SER A 15 47.58 -13.28 8.12
CA SER A 15 46.88 -14.32 8.87
C SER A 15 45.40 -14.21 8.53
N VAL A 16 44.99 -14.96 7.51
CA VAL A 16 43.57 -15.05 7.15
C VAL A 16 42.88 -15.84 8.24
N ASP A 17 42.37 -15.13 9.24
CA ASP A 17 41.55 -15.74 10.27
C ASP A 17 40.29 -16.33 9.61
N ARG A 18 40.03 -17.61 9.89
CA ARG A 18 38.85 -18.33 9.39
C ARG A 18 37.58 -17.64 9.86
N SER A 19 37.61 -17.01 11.04
CA SER A 19 36.50 -16.23 11.61
C SER A 19 36.13 -15.05 10.68
N THR A 20 37.13 -14.29 10.22
CA THR A 20 36.96 -13.16 9.30
C THR A 20 36.39 -13.59 7.96
N THR A 21 36.83 -14.74 7.43
CA THR A 21 36.34 -15.25 6.14
C THR A 21 34.88 -15.70 6.22
N TRP A 22 34.51 -16.39 7.31
CA TRP A 22 33.12 -16.81 7.55
C TRP A 22 32.19 -15.64 7.84
N GLY A 23 32.65 -14.66 8.63
CA GLY A 23 31.91 -13.41 8.87
C GLY A 23 31.63 -12.67 7.57
N ARG A 24 32.65 -12.50 6.70
CA ARG A 24 32.47 -11.89 5.38
C ARG A 24 31.45 -12.64 4.52
N ARG A 25 31.51 -13.98 4.50
CA ARG A 25 30.56 -14.80 3.75
C ARG A 25 29.14 -14.66 4.29
N ALA A 26 28.95 -14.68 5.61
CA ALA A 26 27.64 -14.49 6.22
C ALA A 26 27.04 -13.13 5.85
N THR A 27 27.82 -12.04 5.94
CA THR A 27 27.37 -10.70 5.54
C THR A 27 27.02 -10.63 4.06
N LEU A 28 27.86 -11.20 3.19
CA LEU A 28 27.60 -11.22 1.74
C LEU A 28 26.37 -12.06 1.39
N SER A 29 26.16 -13.21 2.06
CA SER A 29 24.97 -14.04 1.88
C SER A 29 23.71 -13.32 2.33
N LEU A 30 23.77 -12.59 3.44
CA LEU A 30 22.64 -11.78 3.92
C LEU A 30 22.31 -10.65 2.92
N LEU A 31 23.34 -9.93 2.44
CA LEU A 31 23.16 -8.88 1.43
C LEU A 31 22.59 -9.45 0.12
N LEU A 32 23.12 -10.59 -0.33
CA LEU A 32 22.59 -11.29 -1.51
C LEU A 32 21.13 -11.70 -1.34
N ALA A 33 20.73 -12.16 -0.14
CA ALA A 33 19.34 -12.49 0.15
C ALA A 33 18.42 -11.27 0.02
N PHE A 34 18.81 -10.10 0.54
CA PHE A 34 18.05 -8.85 0.36
C PHE A 34 17.96 -8.42 -1.11
N VAL A 35 19.07 -8.53 -1.85
CA VAL A 35 19.08 -8.21 -3.29
C VAL A 35 18.14 -9.15 -4.07
N VAL A 36 18.16 -10.45 -3.78
CA VAL A 36 17.24 -11.42 -4.40
C VAL A 36 15.80 -11.15 -4.01
N ALA A 37 15.51 -10.82 -2.75
CA ALA A 37 14.17 -10.45 -2.30
C ALA A 37 13.66 -9.18 -3.01
N GLY A 38 14.51 -8.15 -3.15
CA GLY A 38 14.18 -6.95 -3.90
C GLY A 38 13.96 -7.23 -5.39
N ALA A 39 14.86 -7.99 -6.03
CA ALA A 39 14.80 -8.32 -7.45
C ALA A 39 13.59 -9.21 -7.81
N THR A 40 13.09 -10.01 -6.87
CA THR A 40 11.88 -10.84 -7.06
C THR A 40 10.59 -10.10 -6.73
N GLY A 41 10.66 -8.82 -6.35
CA GLY A 41 9.49 -8.02 -5.96
C GLY A 41 8.91 -8.40 -4.59
N PHE A 42 9.57 -9.28 -3.84
CA PHE A 42 9.12 -9.72 -2.51
C PHE A 42 9.05 -8.57 -1.50
N LEU A 43 9.81 -7.49 -1.74
CA LEU A 43 9.83 -6.27 -0.94
C LEU A 43 8.99 -5.13 -1.56
N GLY A 44 8.22 -5.40 -2.62
CA GLY A 44 7.40 -4.43 -3.34
C GLY A 44 5.98 -4.28 -2.78
N VAL A 45 5.15 -3.51 -3.51
CA VAL A 45 3.73 -3.35 -3.21
C VAL A 45 3.01 -4.68 -3.38
N ARG A 46 2.21 -5.07 -2.39
CA ARG A 46 1.33 -6.23 -2.44
C ARG A 46 -0.11 -5.77 -2.38
N GLU A 47 -0.83 -6.07 -3.44
CA GLU A 47 -2.24 -5.74 -3.58
C GLU A 47 -3.10 -6.84 -2.95
N SER A 48 -4.27 -6.45 -2.42
CA SER A 48 -5.33 -7.35 -2.01
C SER A 48 -6.67 -6.82 -2.50
N THR A 49 -7.58 -7.74 -2.78
CA THR A 49 -8.96 -7.43 -3.17
C THR A 49 -9.89 -8.08 -2.16
N GLU A 50 -10.64 -7.25 -1.45
CA GLU A 50 -11.67 -7.70 -0.50
C GLU A 50 -13.04 -7.40 -1.08
N HIS A 51 -14.03 -8.25 -0.80
CA HIS A 51 -15.39 -8.01 -1.24
C HIS A 51 -16.42 -8.48 -0.22
N THR A 52 -17.58 -7.85 -0.26
CA THR A 52 -18.75 -8.22 0.54
C THR A 52 -20.01 -8.13 -0.32
N THR A 53 -21.05 -8.87 0.07
CA THR A 53 -22.37 -8.77 -0.56
C THR A 53 -23.44 -8.72 0.52
N ALA A 54 -24.13 -7.58 0.60
CA ALA A 54 -25.17 -7.33 1.59
C ALA A 54 -26.14 -6.25 1.07
N GLY A 55 -27.39 -6.29 1.54
CA GLY A 55 -28.38 -5.26 1.19
C GLY A 55 -28.73 -5.14 -0.30
N GLY A 56 -28.40 -6.16 -1.12
CA GLY A 56 -28.54 -6.12 -2.59
C GLY A 56 -27.31 -5.57 -3.32
N TYR A 57 -26.30 -5.10 -2.60
CA TYR A 57 -25.07 -4.53 -3.16
C TYR A 57 -23.92 -5.53 -3.07
N THR A 58 -23.07 -5.54 -4.08
CA THR A 58 -21.71 -6.08 -4.00
C THR A 58 -20.75 -4.91 -3.87
N LEU A 59 -19.93 -4.88 -2.83
CA LEU A 59 -18.87 -3.90 -2.63
C LEU A 59 -17.54 -4.63 -2.70
N GLU A 60 -16.64 -4.15 -3.56
CA GLU A 60 -15.29 -4.68 -3.76
C GLU A 60 -14.29 -3.55 -3.61
N LEU A 61 -13.17 -3.83 -2.94
CA LEU A 61 -12.07 -2.90 -2.74
C LEU A 61 -10.76 -3.59 -3.13
N THR A 62 -10.05 -3.02 -4.09
CA THR A 62 -8.65 -3.35 -4.38
C THR A 62 -7.75 -2.28 -3.78
N TYR A 63 -6.81 -2.68 -2.93
CA TYR A 63 -5.92 -1.78 -2.20
C TYR A 63 -4.54 -2.41 -1.96
N ALA A 64 -3.54 -1.60 -1.60
CA ALA A 64 -2.24 -2.11 -1.18
C ALA A 64 -2.26 -2.62 0.26
N GLN A 65 -2.38 -3.93 0.46
CA GLN A 65 -2.21 -4.56 1.77
C GLN A 65 -0.80 -4.33 2.36
N VAL A 66 0.22 -4.29 1.50
CA VAL A 66 1.59 -3.94 1.89
C VAL A 66 2.16 -2.93 0.91
N ALA A 67 2.76 -1.86 1.42
CA ALA A 67 3.41 -0.82 0.63
C ALA A 67 4.66 -0.27 1.31
N ARG A 68 5.30 0.71 0.67
CA ARG A 68 6.41 1.50 1.21
C ARG A 68 6.14 2.98 0.96
N ALA A 69 6.73 3.81 1.80
CA ALA A 69 6.70 5.25 1.61
C ALA A 69 7.27 5.63 0.24
N GLY A 70 6.57 6.51 -0.46
CA GLY A 70 7.01 7.06 -1.74
C GLY A 70 6.73 6.20 -2.98
N LEU A 71 5.80 5.24 -2.90
CA LEU A 71 5.35 4.43 -4.05
C LEU A 71 3.89 4.71 -4.40
N ASP A 72 3.58 4.57 -5.69
CA ASP A 72 2.20 4.48 -6.19
C ASP A 72 1.58 3.15 -5.75
N VAL A 73 0.32 3.19 -5.38
CA VAL A 73 -0.43 2.04 -4.89
C VAL A 73 -1.88 2.07 -5.41
N PRO A 74 -2.54 0.92 -5.53
CA PRO A 74 -3.95 0.92 -5.88
C PRO A 74 -4.83 1.37 -4.71
N PHE A 75 -5.90 2.06 -5.06
CA PHE A 75 -7.12 2.16 -4.26
C PHE A 75 -8.30 2.28 -5.23
N GLU A 76 -9.01 1.17 -5.43
CA GLU A 76 -10.14 1.09 -6.35
C GLU A 76 -11.33 0.42 -5.66
N VAL A 77 -12.47 1.07 -5.75
CA VAL A 77 -13.73 0.64 -5.16
C VAL A 77 -14.69 0.34 -6.30
N THR A 78 -15.23 -0.87 -6.32
CA THR A 78 -16.32 -1.25 -7.24
C THR A 78 -17.58 -1.51 -6.43
N VAL A 79 -18.66 -0.83 -6.81
CA VAL A 79 -20.01 -1.03 -6.25
C VAL A 79 -20.89 -1.57 -7.36
N ARG A 80 -21.52 -2.73 -7.15
CA ARG A 80 -22.50 -3.29 -8.07
C ARG A 80 -23.84 -3.46 -7.39
N HIS A 81 -24.90 -3.02 -8.06
CA HIS A 81 -26.28 -3.20 -7.61
C HIS A 81 -27.14 -3.67 -8.78
N PRO A 82 -27.52 -4.96 -8.83
CA PRO A 82 -28.33 -5.50 -9.92
C PRO A 82 -29.61 -4.69 -10.12
N GLY A 83 -29.83 -4.21 -11.36
CA GLY A 83 -30.96 -3.33 -11.68
C GLY A 83 -30.63 -1.83 -11.66
N GLY A 84 -29.39 -1.45 -11.35
CA GLY A 84 -28.93 -0.07 -11.45
C GLY A 84 -29.12 0.76 -10.18
N PHE A 85 -28.75 2.04 -10.26
CA PHE A 85 -28.80 2.97 -9.14
C PHE A 85 -29.90 4.01 -9.35
N ALA A 86 -30.93 4.02 -8.50
CA ALA A 86 -32.05 4.95 -8.59
C ALA A 86 -31.80 6.31 -7.88
N ALA A 87 -30.75 6.37 -7.06
CA ALA A 87 -30.36 7.53 -6.27
C ALA A 87 -28.82 7.69 -6.31
N PRO A 88 -28.28 8.86 -5.92
CA PRO A 88 -26.84 9.05 -5.77
C PRO A 88 -26.22 7.98 -4.88
N ILE A 89 -25.01 7.55 -5.25
CA ILE A 89 -24.24 6.56 -4.51
C ILE A 89 -23.51 7.29 -3.39
N LEU A 90 -23.80 6.94 -2.14
CA LEU A 90 -23.09 7.47 -0.98
C LEU A 90 -22.11 6.43 -0.45
N LEU A 91 -20.82 6.74 -0.54
CA LEU A 91 -19.76 5.97 0.09
C LEU A 91 -19.33 6.62 1.40
N THR A 92 -19.09 5.79 2.40
CA THR A 92 -18.43 6.19 3.65
C THR A 92 -17.09 5.51 3.73
N VAL A 93 -16.03 6.27 4.01
CA VAL A 93 -14.68 5.74 4.20
C VAL A 93 -14.10 6.27 5.51
N THR A 94 -13.29 5.49 6.21
CA THR A 94 -12.46 6.02 7.32
C THR A 94 -11.54 7.11 6.77
N GLY A 95 -11.79 8.37 7.12
CA GLY A 95 -11.07 9.52 6.58
C GLY A 95 -9.58 9.50 6.92
N ASP A 96 -9.24 9.03 8.11
CA ASP A 96 -7.85 8.98 8.61
C ASP A 96 -7.00 7.90 7.90
N TYR A 97 -7.66 6.98 7.18
CA TYR A 97 -6.95 6.06 6.29
C TYR A 97 -6.21 6.84 5.20
N PHE A 98 -6.80 7.91 4.68
CA PHE A 98 -6.19 8.70 3.61
C PHE A 98 -4.99 9.54 4.09
N ASP A 99 -4.76 9.65 5.40
CA ASP A 99 -3.60 10.36 5.94
C ASP A 99 -2.28 9.64 5.62
N ILE A 100 -2.27 8.41 5.09
CA ILE A 100 -1.04 7.76 4.60
C ILE A 100 -0.66 8.16 3.18
N PHE A 101 -1.55 8.82 2.44
CA PHE A 101 -1.31 9.23 1.06
C PHE A 101 -0.94 10.71 0.98
N GLU A 102 -0.25 11.10 -0.09
CA GLU A 102 -0.25 12.49 -0.53
C GLU A 102 -1.64 12.89 -1.01
N THR A 103 -1.94 14.18 -1.00
CA THR A 103 -3.24 14.68 -1.48
C THR A 103 -3.37 14.43 -2.98
N GLN A 104 -4.30 13.55 -3.33
CA GLN A 104 -4.64 13.22 -4.71
C GLN A 104 -6.16 13.28 -4.95
N GLY A 105 -6.59 13.04 -6.19
CA GLY A 105 -7.98 13.14 -6.62
C GLY A 105 -8.70 11.79 -6.71
N PHE A 106 -10.02 11.84 -6.52
CA PHE A 106 -10.94 10.75 -6.83
C PHE A 106 -11.32 10.77 -8.32
N HIS A 107 -11.48 9.60 -8.91
CA HIS A 107 -11.91 9.43 -10.30
C HIS A 107 -13.05 8.40 -10.38
N PRO A 108 -14.30 8.82 -10.70
CA PRO A 108 -14.72 10.20 -10.94
C PRO A 108 -14.60 11.08 -9.67
N ASN A 109 -14.68 12.40 -9.84
CA ASN A 109 -14.80 13.29 -8.68
C ASN A 109 -16.17 13.10 -8.03
N PRO A 110 -16.27 13.17 -6.69
CA PRO A 110 -17.55 13.17 -5.99
C PRO A 110 -18.39 14.39 -6.37
N SER A 111 -19.71 14.20 -6.47
CA SER A 111 -20.67 15.30 -6.67
C SER A 111 -20.89 16.09 -5.37
N ALA A 112 -20.69 15.46 -4.21
CA ALA A 112 -20.55 16.14 -2.92
C ALA A 112 -19.59 15.37 -1.99
N GLU A 113 -18.85 16.12 -1.17
CA GLU A 113 -17.92 15.57 -0.19
C GLU A 113 -18.12 16.24 1.17
N ARG A 114 -18.11 15.45 2.25
CA ARG A 114 -18.17 15.95 3.63
C ARG A 114 -17.27 15.10 4.52
N ARG A 115 -16.52 15.72 5.44
CA ARG A 115 -15.77 15.00 6.48
C ARG A 115 -16.42 15.22 7.84
N GLY A 116 -16.77 14.12 8.50
CA GLY A 116 -17.15 14.08 9.92
C GLY A 116 -15.92 14.09 10.82
N SER A 117 -15.99 13.49 12.01
CA SER A 117 -14.81 13.38 12.89
C SER A 117 -13.75 12.44 12.32
N HIS A 118 -14.14 11.22 11.92
CA HIS A 118 -13.25 10.18 11.38
C HIS A 118 -13.77 9.58 10.07
N THR A 119 -14.92 10.02 9.59
CA THR A 119 -15.59 9.44 8.41
C THR A 119 -15.63 10.47 7.29
N LEU A 120 -15.17 10.06 6.11
CA LEU A 120 -15.31 10.77 4.87
C LEU A 120 -16.57 10.25 4.15
N TYR A 121 -17.43 11.18 3.75
CA TYR A 121 -18.67 10.92 3.01
C TYR A 121 -18.49 11.42 1.59
N LEU A 122 -18.62 10.53 0.62
CA LEU A 122 -18.45 10.80 -0.81
C LEU A 122 -19.74 10.43 -1.54
N GLU A 123 -20.42 11.44 -2.10
CA GLU A 123 -21.60 11.25 -2.93
C GLU A 123 -21.18 11.26 -4.41
N PHE A 124 -21.73 10.35 -5.20
CA PHE A 124 -21.49 10.24 -6.64
C PHE A 124 -22.81 10.14 -7.42
N ASP A 125 -22.82 10.73 -8.60
CA ASP A 125 -23.92 10.53 -9.54
C ASP A 125 -23.92 9.08 -10.06
N PRO A 126 -25.10 8.46 -10.20
CA PRO A 126 -25.19 7.07 -10.61
C PRO A 126 -24.73 6.91 -12.07
N PRO A 127 -23.96 5.84 -12.39
CA PRO A 127 -23.67 5.50 -13.78
C PRO A 127 -24.95 5.02 -14.50
N PRO A 128 -24.96 4.98 -15.85
CA PRO A 128 -26.10 4.44 -16.60
C PRO A 128 -26.30 2.93 -16.40
N ASP A 129 -25.26 2.22 -15.97
CA ASP A 129 -25.22 0.78 -15.78
C ASP A 129 -25.41 0.38 -14.31
N ASP A 130 -25.27 -0.91 -14.01
CA ASP A 130 -25.43 -1.48 -12.67
C ASP A 130 -24.16 -1.49 -11.82
N THR A 131 -23.06 -0.99 -12.37
CA THR A 131 -21.73 -1.03 -11.78
C THR A 131 -21.10 0.35 -11.77
N PHE A 132 -20.69 0.80 -10.59
CA PHE A 132 -19.93 2.02 -10.34
C PHE A 132 -18.50 1.67 -9.94
N VAL A 133 -17.53 2.37 -10.49
CA VAL A 133 -16.11 2.21 -10.17
C VAL A 133 -15.54 3.56 -9.78
N LEU A 134 -14.91 3.61 -8.62
CA LEU A 134 -14.16 4.74 -8.08
C LEU A 134 -12.71 4.33 -7.96
N SER A 135 -11.80 5.09 -8.56
CA SER A 135 -10.38 5.01 -8.26
C SER A 135 -9.91 6.24 -7.50
N TYR A 136 -8.93 6.05 -6.63
CA TYR A 136 -8.16 7.13 -6.02
C TYR A 136 -6.73 6.99 -6.51
N ASP A 137 -6.22 8.03 -7.16
CA ASP A 137 -4.80 8.06 -7.54
C ASP A 137 -3.99 8.09 -6.24
N ALA A 138 -3.38 6.99 -5.83
CA ALA A 138 -2.87 6.86 -4.47
C ALA A 138 -1.35 6.75 -4.48
N TYR A 139 -0.69 7.69 -3.80
CA TYR A 139 0.74 7.72 -3.59
C TYR A 139 1.02 7.77 -2.10
N ILE A 140 1.73 6.78 -1.54
CA ILE A 140 2.06 6.79 -0.11
C ILE A 140 3.02 7.94 0.17
N GLN A 141 2.64 8.86 1.06
CA GLN A 141 3.47 10.02 1.34
C GLN A 141 4.83 9.61 1.94
N PRO A 142 5.94 10.31 1.59
CA PRO A 142 7.27 9.93 2.06
C PRO A 142 7.42 9.95 3.59
N SER A 143 6.61 10.77 4.27
CA SER A 143 6.64 10.90 5.73
C SER A 143 5.89 9.78 6.46
N SER A 144 5.05 9.00 5.75
CA SER A 144 4.28 7.93 6.38
C SER A 144 5.16 6.71 6.63
N GLN A 145 5.41 6.43 7.90
CA GLN A 145 6.20 5.28 8.35
C GLN A 145 5.33 4.15 8.92
N GLN A 146 4.02 4.39 9.01
CA GLN A 146 3.05 3.48 9.61
C GLN A 146 1.83 3.36 8.73
N GLY A 147 1.33 2.14 8.64
CA GLY A 147 0.08 1.84 7.99
C GLY A 147 -1.14 2.42 8.69
N ARG A 148 -2.31 2.17 8.09
CA ARG A 148 -3.62 2.52 8.64
C ARG A 148 -4.63 1.43 8.31
N ASP A 149 -5.54 1.26 9.25
CA ASP A 149 -6.78 0.52 9.06
C ASP A 149 -7.83 1.44 8.43
N GLY A 150 -8.71 0.84 7.65
CA GLY A 150 -9.81 1.53 6.98
C GLY A 150 -11.08 0.69 7.01
N HIS A 151 -12.20 1.39 6.94
CA HIS A 151 -13.51 0.82 6.68
C HIS A 151 -14.11 1.55 5.48
N ILE A 152 -14.75 0.82 4.58
CA ILE A 152 -15.53 1.38 3.47
C ILE A 152 -16.91 0.77 3.42
N GLY A 153 -17.92 1.61 3.22
CA GLY A 153 -19.31 1.20 3.15
C GLY A 153 -20.11 1.96 2.10
N VAL A 154 -21.17 1.32 1.61
CA VAL A 154 -22.21 1.91 0.78
C VAL A 154 -23.41 2.20 1.67
N VAL A 155 -23.90 3.43 1.65
CA VAL A 155 -25.05 3.87 2.46
C VAL A 155 -26.28 4.05 1.59
N VAL A 156 -27.40 3.48 2.04
CA VAL A 156 -28.72 3.56 1.41
C VAL A 156 -29.74 3.93 2.48
N ASP A 157 -30.60 4.92 2.20
CA ASP A 157 -31.62 5.41 3.14
C ASP A 157 -31.08 5.73 4.54
N GLY A 158 -29.86 6.28 4.60
CA GLY A 158 -29.18 6.67 5.84
C GLY A 158 -28.66 5.51 6.69
N ARG A 159 -28.61 4.29 6.15
CA ARG A 159 -28.01 3.12 6.79
C ARG A 159 -26.98 2.46 5.89
N GLU A 160 -25.95 1.89 6.47
CA GLU A 160 -24.99 1.09 5.73
C GLU A 160 -25.68 -0.18 5.18
N ALA A 161 -25.62 -0.35 3.87
CA ALA A 161 -26.19 -1.50 3.17
C ALA A 161 -25.18 -2.64 3.04
N ALA A 162 -23.91 -2.29 2.79
CA ALA A 162 -22.77 -3.20 2.72
C ALA A 162 -21.49 -2.45 3.08
N GLY A 163 -20.56 -3.11 3.77
CA GLY A 163 -19.29 -2.55 4.17
C GLY A 163 -18.23 -3.62 4.44
N LEU A 164 -16.96 -3.23 4.36
CA LEU A 164 -15.81 -4.10 4.64
C LEU A 164 -14.68 -3.32 5.32
N ASP A 165 -13.90 -4.04 6.12
CA ASP A 165 -12.69 -3.55 6.78
C ASP A 165 -11.44 -3.97 6.00
N PHE A 166 -10.38 -3.15 6.08
CA PHE A 166 -9.10 -3.40 5.39
C PHE A 166 -7.93 -2.74 6.14
N ASP A 167 -6.71 -3.26 5.96
CA ASP A 167 -5.50 -2.72 6.58
C ASP A 167 -4.31 -2.63 5.61
N THR A 168 -3.71 -1.44 5.52
CA THR A 168 -2.46 -1.25 4.77
C THR A 168 -1.30 -1.26 5.74
N ARG A 169 -0.27 -2.07 5.48
CA ARG A 169 0.98 -2.07 6.24
C ARG A 169 2.11 -1.42 5.46
N LEU A 170 2.85 -0.54 6.12
CA LEU A 170 4.04 0.09 5.53
C LEU A 170 5.30 -0.62 6.01
N LEU A 171 6.11 -1.07 5.05
CA LEU A 171 7.44 -1.58 5.31
C LEU A 171 8.45 -0.41 5.32
N PRO A 172 9.50 -0.48 6.17
CA PRO A 172 10.61 0.48 6.15
C PRO A 172 11.37 0.44 4.83
#